data_AF-A0A377WAU9-F1
#
_entry.id   AF-A0A377WAU9-F1
#
_cell.length_a   1.000
_cell.length_b   1.000
_cell.length_c   1.000
_cell.angle_alpha   90.00
_cell.angle_beta   90.00
_cell.angle_gamma   90.00
#
_symmetry.space_group_name_H-M   'P 1'
#
loop_
_entity.id
_entity.type
_entity.pdbx_description
1 polymer ?
#
loop_
_entity_poly.entity_id
_entity_poly.type
_entity_poly.pdbx_seq_one_letter_code
_entity_poly.pdbx_strand_id
1 'polypeptide(L)' 'MVSGTTQVVAVIGHPIAQVKSPDNFNRYFAEQHMDSVMIPVDIVPGRGGPPT' A
#
# COMPACT_ATOMS: atom_id res chain seq x y z
N MET A 1 -12.21 -11.77 -0.68
CA MET A 1 -13.04 -11.43 -1.85
C MET A 1 -13.04 -9.92 -1.94
N VAL A 2 -12.67 -9.33 -3.09
CA VAL A 2 -12.66 -7.87 -3.28
C VAL A 2 -13.89 -7.49 -4.09
N SER A 3 -14.59 -6.45 -3.68
CA SER A 3 -15.80 -5.94 -4.33
C SER A 3 -15.65 -4.46 -4.72
N GLY A 4 -16.65 -3.90 -5.41
CA GLY A 4 -16.65 -2.47 -5.76
C GLY A 4 -16.77 -1.52 -4.57
N THR A 5 -17.07 -2.03 -3.36
CA THR A 5 -17.12 -1.23 -2.12
C THR A 5 -15.87 -1.35 -1.27
N THR A 6 -14.93 -2.23 -1.64
CA THR A 6 -13.72 -2.47 -0.85
C THR A 6 -12.87 -1.21 -0.73
N GLN A 7 -12.56 -0.83 0.50
CA GLN A 7 -11.69 0.31 0.77
C GLN A 7 -10.23 -0.03 0.43
N VAL A 8 -9.60 0.81 -0.37
CA VAL A 8 -8.19 0.65 -0.74
C VAL A 8 -7.31 1.52 0.16
N VAL A 9 -6.40 0.90 0.89
CA VAL A 9 -5.40 1.57 1.72
C VAL A 9 -4.04 1.48 1.02
N ALA A 10 -3.44 2.62 0.68
CA ALA A 10 -2.13 2.63 0.04
C ALA A 10 -1.01 2.76 1.07
N VAL A 11 0.07 1.99 0.89
CA VAL A 11 1.36 2.23 1.55
C VAL A 11 2.38 2.71 0.52
N ILE A 12 2.93 3.90 0.75
CA ILE A 12 3.85 4.57 -0.19
C ILE A 12 5.27 4.49 0.35
N GLY A 13 6.22 4.14 -0.52
CA GLY A 13 7.64 4.19 -0.21
C GLY A 13 8.49 3.82 -1.42
N HIS A 14 9.81 3.94 -1.28
CA HIS A 14 10.79 3.52 -2.27
C HIS A 14 12.10 3.10 -1.58
N PRO A 15 12.61 1.87 -1.79
CA PRO A 15 11.92 0.74 -2.41
C PRO A 15 10.87 0.15 -1.46
N ILE A 16 9.68 -0.17 -1.98
CA ILE A 16 8.55 -0.66 -1.17
C ILE A 16 8.48 -2.20 -1.05
N ALA A 17 9.12 -2.96 -1.95
CA ALA A 17 8.92 -4.41 -2.08
C ALA A 17 9.28 -5.25 -0.83
N GLN A 18 10.09 -4.69 0.09
CA GLN A 18 10.59 -5.39 1.27
C GLN A 18 9.74 -5.19 2.53
N VAL A 19 8.70 -4.36 2.48
CA VAL A 19 7.88 -4.09 3.68
C VAL A 19 6.87 -5.21 3.91
N LYS A 20 6.73 -5.65 5.16
CA LYS A 20 5.75 -6.68 5.57
C LYS A 20 4.38 -6.11 5.89
N SER A 21 4.22 -4.78 5.78
CA SER A 21 2.97 -4.09 6.15
C SER A 21 1.77 -4.62 5.35
N PRO A 22 1.82 -4.75 4.00
CA PRO A 22 0.68 -5.28 3.24
C PRO A 22 0.24 -6.66 3.72
N ASP A 23 1.18 -7.58 3.98
CA ASP A 23 0.87 -8.93 4.45
C ASP A 23 0.21 -8.92 5.84
N ASN A 24 0.77 -8.16 6.77
CA ASN A 24 0.26 -8.06 8.14
C ASN A 24 -1.12 -7.40 8.18
N PHE A 25 -1.31 -6.31 7.44
CA PHE A 25 -2.58 -5.57 7.42
C PHE A 25 -3.66 -6.34 6.68
N ASN A 26 -3.36 -6.97 5.54
CA ASN A 26 -4.36 -7.78 4.82
C ASN A 26 -4.79 -9.00 5.63
N ARG A 27 -3.89 -9.61 6.41
CA ARG A 27 -4.27 -10.65 7.38
C ARG A 27 -5.20 -10.09 8.46
N TYR A 28 -4.85 -8.96 9.06
CA TYR A 28 -5.67 -8.30 10.06
C TYR A 28 -7.06 -7.93 9.51
N PHE A 29 -7.15 -7.37 8.30
CA PHE A 29 -8.43 -7.04 7.67
C PHE A 29 -9.29 -8.28 7.46
N ALA A 30 -8.69 -9.39 7.03
CA ALA A 30 -9.40 -10.67 6.88
C ALA A 30 -9.89 -11.21 8.23
N GLU A 31 -9.06 -11.20 9.27
CA GLU A 31 -9.42 -11.66 10.63
C GLU A 31 -10.55 -10.80 11.25
N GLN A 32 -10.53 -9.49 11.00
CA GLN A 32 -11.54 -8.55 11.49
C GLN A 32 -12.75 -8.41 10.56
N HIS A 33 -12.83 -9.18 9.47
CA HIS A 33 -13.89 -9.08 8.46
C HIS A 33 -14.08 -7.66 7.90
N MET A 34 -12.99 -6.91 7.77
CA MET A 34 -12.99 -5.57 7.20
C MET A 34 -12.96 -5.65 5.67
N ASP A 35 -13.86 -4.93 5.00
CA ASP A 35 -13.86 -4.79 3.53
C ASP A 35 -12.77 -3.80 3.10
N SER A 36 -11.52 -4.16 3.37
CA SER A 36 -10.35 -3.31 3.10
C SER A 36 -9.19 -4.13 2.58
N VAL A 37 -8.41 -3.52 1.69
CA VAL A 37 -7.18 -4.11 1.16
C VAL A 37 -6.06 -3.07 1.18
N MET A 38 -4.91 -3.46 1.71
CA MET A 38 -3.68 -2.67 1.63
C MET A 38 -2.91 -3.05 0.37
N ILE A 39 -2.52 -2.03 -0.41
CA ILE A 39 -1.68 -2.18 -1.61
C ILE A 39 -0.36 -1.40 -1.47
N PRO A 40 0.79 -2.00 -1.84
CA PRO A 40 2.04 -1.27 -1.94
C PRO A 40 2.06 -0.41 -3.20
N VAL A 41 2.49 0.84 -3.07
CA VAL A 41 2.70 1.77 -4.19
C VAL A 41 4.16 2.24 -4.15
N ASP A 42 4.95 1.80 -5.12
CA ASP A 42 6.33 2.25 -5.28
C ASP A 42 6.34 3.61 -5.97
N ILE A 43 6.75 4.65 -5.26
CA ILE A 43 6.86 6.00 -5.81
C ILE A 43 8.32 6.43 -5.71
N VAL A 44 8.99 6.45 -6.86
CA VAL A 44 10.35 6.99 -6.96
C VAL A 44 10.31 8.48 -6.56
N PRO A 45 11.18 8.92 -5.62
CA PRO A 45 11.28 10.32 -5.28
C PRO A 45 11.54 11.14 -6.54
N GLY A 46 10.74 12.17 -6.78
CA GLY A 46 10.98 13.08 -7.89
C GLY A 46 12.39 13.65 -7.78
N ARG A 47 13.22 13.41 -8.80
CA ARG A 47 14.51 14.09 -8.93
C ARG A 47 14.21 15.59 -8.85
N GLY A 48 14.73 16.26 -7.81
CA GLY A 48 14.75 17.71 -7.79
C GLY A 48 15.27 18.19 -9.15
N GLY A 49 14.57 19.16 -9.76
CA GLY A 49 14.95 19.71 -11.05
C GLY A 49 16.44 20.11 -11.10
N PRO A 50 17.00 20.32 -12.30
CA PRO A 50 18.43 20.61 -12.45
C PRO A 50 18.85 21.77 -11.52
N PRO A 51 20.07 21.72 -10.93
CA PRO A 51 20.58 22.85 -10.16
C PRO A 51 20.63 24.05 -11.10
N THR A 52 19.83 25.07 -10.78
CA THR A 52 19.89 26.40 -11.41
C THR A 52 21.20 27.09 -11.08
#